data_AF-A0A978VTU1-F1
#
_entry.id   AF-A0A978VTU1-F1
#
_cell.length_a   1.000
_cell.length_b   1.000
_cell.length_c   1.000
_cell.angle_alpha   90.00
_cell.angle_beta   90.00
_cell.angle_gamma   90.00
#
_symmetry.space_group_name_H-M   'P 1'
#
loop_
_entity.id
_entity.type
_entity.pdbx_description
1 polymer ?
#
loop_
_entity_poly.entity_id
_entity_poly.type
_entity_poly.pdbx_seq_one_letter_code
_entity_poly.pdbx_strand_id
1 'polypeptide(L)'
;MAWRQMLFKGSPISQPLSPTGFARFFSKPSPYAGFTEKVGIPEFLNGIGKGVESHAAKLETEVGDFQKLLVTRTLRLKKLGIPCKQRKLILTHAHKYRLGLWRPRAVPMKS
;
A
#
# COMPACT_ATOMS: atom_id res chain seq x y z
N MET A 1 -7.55 -18.49 27.67
CA MET A 1 -8.52 -18.38 26.55
C MET A 1 -9.92 -18.32 27.13
N ALA A 2 -10.58 -17.17 27.09
CA ALA A 2 -12.01 -17.05 27.38
C ALA A 2 -12.49 -15.63 27.03
N TRP A 3 -13.03 -15.44 25.82
CA TRP A 3 -13.85 -14.26 25.52
C TRP A 3 -15.30 -14.75 25.50
N ARG A 4 -16.02 -14.45 26.59
CA ARG A 4 -17.46 -14.72 26.70
C ARG A 4 -18.22 -13.64 25.95
N GLN A 5 -19.03 -14.11 25.01
CA GLN A 5 -19.91 -13.31 24.18
C GLN A 5 -21.02 -12.69 25.04
N MET A 6 -21.16 -11.37 24.99
CA MET A 6 -22.32 -10.67 25.53
C MET A 6 -23.37 -10.61 24.44
N LEU A 7 -24.33 -11.53 24.58
CA LEU A 7 -25.52 -11.67 23.76
C LEU A 7 -26.40 -10.43 23.85
N PHE A 8 -26.78 -9.95 22.67
CA PHE A 8 -27.88 -9.04 22.41
C PHE A 8 -29.13 -9.39 23.24
N LYS A 9 -29.66 -8.42 23.97
CA LYS A 9 -30.97 -8.49 24.61
C LYS A 9 -31.79 -7.23 24.28
N GLY A 10 -32.86 -7.42 23.49
CA GLY A 10 -34.21 -6.90 23.78
C GLY A 10 -34.57 -5.45 23.43
N SER A 11 -34.96 -5.23 22.17
CA SER A 11 -36.19 -4.56 21.63
C SER A 11 -36.68 -3.18 22.13
N PRO A 12 -37.66 -2.59 21.42
CA PRO A 12 -37.56 -1.46 20.48
C PRO A 12 -37.91 -0.13 21.15
N ILE A 13 -37.63 1.04 20.55
CA ILE A 13 -38.40 2.29 20.67
C ILE A 13 -37.61 3.46 20.03
N SER A 14 -38.36 4.27 19.26
CA SER A 14 -38.07 5.63 18.79
C SER A 14 -37.13 5.83 17.60
N GLN A 15 -37.73 5.96 16.42
CA GLN A 15 -37.25 6.92 15.42
C GLN A 15 -37.29 8.34 16.05
N PRO A 16 -36.27 9.17 15.77
CA PRO A 16 -36.61 10.45 15.19
C PRO A 16 -35.69 10.84 14.03
N LEU A 17 -36.36 11.32 12.98
CA LEU A 17 -36.00 12.51 12.21
C LEU A 17 -34.58 12.58 11.64
N SER A 18 -34.50 12.39 10.33
CA SER A 18 -33.43 12.91 9.48
C SER A 18 -33.20 14.41 9.70
N PRO A 19 -31.98 14.85 10.07
CA PRO A 19 -31.48 16.13 9.63
C PRO A 19 -30.66 15.87 8.35
N THR A 20 -31.21 16.33 7.24
CA THR A 20 -30.45 16.90 6.14
C THR A 20 -29.19 17.58 6.69
N GLY A 21 -28.01 17.12 6.27
CA GLY A 21 -26.78 17.86 6.54
C GLY A 21 -25.64 17.12 7.23
N PHE A 22 -25.41 15.83 6.95
CA PHE A 22 -24.01 15.39 6.86
C PHE A 22 -23.45 16.03 5.59
N ALA A 23 -23.00 17.28 5.72
CA ALA A 23 -22.03 17.86 4.80
C ALA A 23 -20.94 16.81 4.72
N ARG A 24 -20.89 16.11 3.57
CA ARG A 24 -19.83 15.19 3.24
C ARG A 24 -18.59 16.07 3.31
N PHE A 25 -17.87 16.00 4.42
CA PHE A 25 -16.49 16.45 4.48
C PHE A 25 -15.81 15.57 3.45
N PHE A 26 -15.83 16.02 2.20
CA PHE A 26 -14.90 15.57 1.19
C PHE A 26 -13.56 16.01 1.73
N SER A 27 -12.96 15.14 2.56
CA SER A 27 -11.54 15.13 2.79
C SER A 27 -10.93 15.32 1.43
N LYS A 28 -10.27 16.47 1.23
CA LYS A 28 -9.58 16.83 0.00
C LYS A 28 -8.93 15.56 -0.55
N PRO A 29 -9.09 15.21 -1.84
CA PRO A 29 -8.29 14.13 -2.40
C PRO A 29 -6.85 14.42 -2.02
N SER A 30 -6.21 13.44 -1.38
CA SER A 30 -4.84 13.60 -0.89
C SER A 30 -4.01 14.32 -1.97
N PRO A 31 -3.15 15.30 -1.63
CA PRO A 31 -2.26 15.96 -2.61
C PRO A 31 -1.43 14.96 -3.44
N TYR A 32 -1.45 13.68 -3.05
CA TYR A 32 -0.82 12.54 -3.69
C TYR A 32 -1.63 11.84 -4.81
N ALA A 33 -2.92 12.13 -4.99
CA ALA A 33 -3.77 11.49 -6.00
C ALA A 33 -3.36 11.82 -7.46
N GLY A 34 -2.59 12.89 -7.66
CA GLY A 34 -2.09 13.30 -8.98
C GLY A 34 -0.77 12.66 -9.43
N PHE A 35 -0.17 11.76 -8.64
CA PHE A 35 1.15 11.17 -8.92
C PHE A 35 1.10 9.65 -9.17
N THR A 36 -0.05 9.14 -9.56
CA THR A 36 -0.30 7.71 -9.80
C THR A 36 0.34 7.23 -11.11
N GLU A 37 0.85 8.13 -11.95
CA GLU A 37 0.96 7.81 -13.37
C GLU A 37 2.34 7.31 -13.86
N LYS A 38 3.45 7.47 -13.12
CA LYS A 38 4.77 7.08 -13.67
C LYS A 38 5.83 6.59 -12.68
N VAL A 39 5.49 6.16 -11.47
CA VAL A 39 6.53 5.54 -10.61
C VAL A 39 6.79 4.12 -11.10
N GLY A 40 7.91 3.92 -11.78
CA GLY A 40 8.28 2.61 -12.31
C GLY A 40 8.65 1.63 -11.18
N ILE A 41 8.48 0.33 -11.40
CA ILE A 41 9.07 -0.71 -10.55
C ILE A 41 10.57 -0.45 -10.29
N PRO A 42 11.42 -0.11 -11.30
CA PRO A 42 12.84 0.07 -11.06
C PRO A 42 13.13 1.34 -10.24
N GLU A 43 12.36 2.42 -10.47
CA GLU A 43 12.46 3.65 -9.68
C GLU A 43 12.10 3.42 -8.20
N PHE A 44 11.03 2.65 -7.97
CA PHE A 44 10.61 2.28 -6.62
C PHE A 44 11.67 1.48 -5.87
N LEU A 45 12.26 0.48 -6.53
CA LEU A 45 13.27 -0.37 -5.91
C LEU A 45 14.58 0.39 -5.69
N ASN A 46 14.97 1.29 -6.61
CA ASN A 46 16.10 2.19 -6.43
C ASN A 46 15.90 3.15 -5.24
N GLY A 47 14.66 3.64 -5.04
CA GLY A 47 14.33 4.46 -3.87
C GLY A 47 14.44 3.71 -2.54
N ILE A 48 14.17 2.40 -2.50
CA ILE A 48 14.35 1.56 -1.30
C ILE A 48 15.84 1.32 -1.03
N GLY A 49 16.62 1.08 -2.09
CA GLY A 49 18.03 0.72 -2.01
C GLY A 49 18.28 -0.64 -1.36
N LYS A 50 19.48 -0.79 -0.76
CA LYS A 50 19.91 -2.00 -0.01
C LYS A 50 19.92 -3.29 -0.84
N GLY A 51 20.30 -3.18 -2.12
CA GLY A 51 20.48 -4.32 -3.03
C GLY A 51 19.19 -4.95 -3.56
N VAL A 52 18.02 -4.33 -3.29
CA VAL A 52 16.73 -4.78 -3.82
C VAL A 52 16.64 -4.53 -5.35
N GLU A 53 17.42 -3.59 -5.87
CA GLU A 53 17.53 -3.23 -7.30
C GLU A 53 17.86 -4.43 -8.20
N SER A 54 18.71 -5.35 -7.74
CA SER A 54 19.08 -6.57 -8.48
C SER A 54 17.90 -7.50 -8.78
N HIS A 55 16.77 -7.33 -8.08
CA HIS A 55 15.55 -8.11 -8.29
C HIS A 55 14.51 -7.38 -9.15
N ALA A 56 14.80 -6.18 -9.65
CA ALA A 56 13.90 -5.39 -10.48
C ALA A 56 13.49 -6.14 -11.75
N ALA A 57 14.44 -6.69 -12.50
CA ALA A 57 14.18 -7.44 -13.73
C ALA A 57 13.19 -8.60 -13.51
N LYS A 58 13.34 -9.35 -12.40
CA LYS A 58 12.45 -10.47 -12.07
C LYS A 58 11.04 -10.00 -11.70
N LEU A 59 10.94 -8.85 -11.03
CA LEU A 59 9.66 -8.26 -10.64
C LEU A 59 8.93 -7.64 -11.82
N GLU A 60 9.66 -7.05 -12.76
CA GLU A 60 9.10 -6.54 -14.02
C GLU A 60 8.56 -7.67 -14.89
N THR A 61 9.28 -8.80 -15.02
CA THR A 61 8.79 -9.93 -15.82
C THR A 61 7.54 -10.60 -15.22
N GLU A 62 7.49 -10.81 -13.90
CA GLU A 62 6.37 -11.53 -13.28
C GLU A 62 5.16 -10.62 -12.99
N VAL A 63 5.42 -9.41 -12.49
CA VAL A 63 4.36 -8.52 -12.00
C VAL A 63 3.97 -7.51 -13.07
N GLY A 64 4.95 -6.95 -13.79
CA GLY A 64 4.81 -5.99 -14.89
C GLY A 64 4.24 -4.62 -14.51
N ASP A 65 3.32 -4.59 -13.56
CA ASP A 65 2.57 -3.42 -13.14
C ASP A 65 2.94 -3.03 -11.70
N PHE A 66 3.27 -1.76 -11.52
CA PHE A 66 3.59 -1.20 -10.22
C PHE A 66 2.43 -1.33 -9.23
N GLN A 67 1.18 -1.18 -9.68
CA GLN A 67 0.02 -1.31 -8.80
C GLN A 67 -0.11 -2.74 -8.26
N LYS A 68 0.14 -3.74 -9.11
CA LYS A 68 0.19 -5.15 -8.68
C LYS A 68 1.30 -5.37 -7.67
N LEU A 69 2.47 -4.74 -7.81
CA LEU A 69 3.58 -4.84 -6.84
C LEU A 69 3.15 -4.33 -5.46
N LEU A 70 2.41 -3.23 -5.37
CA LEU A 70 1.94 -2.65 -4.10
C LEU A 70 0.90 -3.53 -3.37
N VAL A 71 0.17 -4.36 -4.10
CA VAL A 71 -0.84 -5.28 -3.55
C VAL A 71 -0.27 -6.69 -3.35
N THR A 72 0.92 -6.96 -3.89
CA THR A 72 1.55 -8.27 -3.87
C THR A 72 1.83 -8.76 -2.44
N ARG A 73 1.69 -10.07 -2.24
CA ARG A 73 1.95 -10.75 -0.96
C ARG A 73 3.26 -11.54 -0.98
N THR A 74 3.76 -11.87 0.22
CA THR A 74 5.05 -12.54 0.46
C THR A 74 5.24 -13.83 -0.34
N LEU A 75 4.17 -14.61 -0.55
CA LEU A 75 4.24 -15.88 -1.27
C LEU A 75 4.67 -15.70 -2.73
N ARG A 76 4.18 -14.65 -3.41
CA ARG A 76 4.58 -14.35 -4.81
C ARG A 76 6.05 -13.95 -4.87
N LEU A 77 6.49 -13.06 -3.98
CA LEU A 77 7.89 -12.67 -3.87
C LEU A 77 8.82 -13.84 -3.47
N LYS A 78 8.32 -14.82 -2.71
CA LYS A 78 9.07 -16.03 -2.35
C LYS A 78 9.30 -16.95 -3.54
N LYS A 79 8.29 -17.12 -4.42
CA LYS A 79 8.42 -17.92 -5.64
C LYS A 79 9.49 -17.38 -6.58
N LEU A 80 9.71 -16.06 -6.58
CA LEU A 80 10.77 -15.38 -7.35
C LEU A 80 12.19 -15.55 -6.77
N GLY A 81 12.33 -16.28 -5.66
CA GLY A 81 13.61 -16.52 -5.02
C GLY A 81 14.16 -15.29 -4.28
N ILE A 82 13.34 -14.27 -3.98
CA ILE A 82 13.81 -13.07 -3.27
C ILE A 82 14.07 -13.40 -1.79
N PRO A 83 15.27 -13.11 -1.25
CA PRO A 83 15.60 -13.24 0.17
C PRO A 83 14.59 -12.61 1.14
N CYS A 84 14.41 -13.24 2.30
CA CYS A 84 13.42 -12.82 3.30
C CYS A 84 13.61 -11.36 3.76
N LYS A 85 14.87 -10.91 3.93
CA LYS A 85 15.20 -9.53 4.33
C LYS A 85 14.69 -8.51 3.30
N GLN A 86 14.92 -8.78 2.01
CA GLN A 86 14.48 -7.90 0.92
C GLN A 86 12.96 -7.93 0.72
N ARG A 87 12.32 -9.10 0.84
CA ARG A 87 10.84 -9.18 0.80
C ARG A 87 10.19 -8.31 1.88
N LYS A 88 10.75 -8.30 3.10
CA LYS A 88 10.28 -7.43 4.18
C LYS A 88 10.45 -5.95 3.82
N LEU A 89 11.60 -5.56 3.27
CA LEU A 89 11.84 -4.17 2.84
C LEU A 89 10.83 -3.69 1.79
N ILE A 90 10.61 -4.50 0.74
CA ILE A 90 9.64 -4.20 -0.33
C ILE A 90 8.25 -3.99 0.25
N LEU A 91 7.77 -4.91 1.09
CA LEU A 91 6.41 -4.83 1.65
C LEU A 91 6.24 -3.65 2.61
N THR A 92 7.24 -3.36 3.44
CA THR A 92 7.20 -2.19 4.34
C THR A 92 7.13 -0.89 3.54
N HIS A 93 7.94 -0.75 2.49
CA HIS A 93 7.96 0.47 1.67
C HIS A 93 6.73 0.58 0.77
N ALA A 94 6.22 -0.54 0.25
CA ALA A 94 4.96 -0.57 -0.49
C ALA A 94 3.78 -0.12 0.38
N HIS A 95 3.75 -0.54 1.65
CA HIS A 95 2.73 -0.09 2.58
C HIS A 95 2.89 1.41 2.91
N LYS A 96 4.11 1.89 3.19
CA LYS A 96 4.37 3.33 3.39
C LYS A 96 3.99 4.18 2.18
N TYR A 97 4.24 3.68 0.97
CA TYR A 97 3.86 4.33 -0.29
C TYR A 97 2.33 4.46 -0.41
N ARG A 98 1.58 3.39 -0.09
CA ARG A 98 0.11 3.42 -0.06
C ARG A 98 -0.45 4.41 0.95
N LEU A 99 0.24 4.59 2.08
CA LEU A 99 -0.13 5.56 3.10
C LEU A 99 0.32 6.99 2.77
N GLY A 100 1.09 7.18 1.69
CA GLY A 100 1.66 8.48 1.33
C GLY A 100 2.76 8.99 2.27
N LEU A 101 3.26 8.15 3.17
CA LEU A 101 4.28 8.50 4.17
C LEU A 101 5.70 8.51 3.59
N TRP A 102 5.89 7.89 2.43
CA TRP A 102 7.18 7.74 1.79
C TRP A 102 7.01 7.69 0.27
N ARG A 103 7.98 8.26 -0.45
CA ARG A 103 8.10 8.14 -1.90
C ARG A 103 9.55 7.86 -2.31
N PRO A 104 9.75 7.09 -3.39
CA PRO A 104 11.05 7.04 -4.06
C PRO A 104 11.42 8.46 -4.49
N ARG A 105 12.61 8.91 -4.09
CA ARG A 105 13.18 10.14 -4.66
C ARG A 105 13.92 9.70 -5.91
N ALA A 106 13.48 10.14 -7.08
CA ALA A 106 14.29 10.04 -8.28
C ALA A 106 15.59 10.82 -8.02
N VAL A 107 16.66 10.11 -7.72
CA VAL A 107 17.99 10.72 -7.73
C VAL A 107 18.32 10.85 -9.21
N PRO A 108 18.41 12.06 -9.79
CA PRO A 108 18.94 12.17 -11.14
C PRO A 108 20.36 11.61 -11.07
N MET A 109 20.64 10.56 -11.84
CA MET A 109 22.02 10.10 -11.99
C MET A 109 22.77 11.29 -12.56
N LYS A 110 23.67 11.86 -11.74
CA LYS A 110 24.51 12.98 -12.14
C LYS A 110 25.33 12.48 -13.33
N SER A 111 25.20 13.18 -14.46
CA SER A 111 25.98 13.00 -15.67
C SER A 111 27.48 13.10 -15.41
#